data_AF-A0A9E3K3X7-F1
#
_entry.id   AF-A0A9E3K3X7-F1
#
_cell.length_a   1.000
_cell.length_b   1.000
_cell.length_c   1.000
_cell.angle_alpha   90.00
_cell.angle_beta   90.00
_cell.angle_gamma   90.00
#
_symmetry.space_group_name_H-M   'P 1'
#
loop_
_entity.id
_entity.type
_entity.pdbx_description
1 polymer ?
#
loop_
_entity_poly.entity_id
_entity_poly.type
_entity_poly.pdbx_seq_one_letter_code
_entity_poly.pdbx_strand_id
1 'polypeptide(L)' 'SGDPRSHFGLSSGDFLRIGERIGYLGLPTVFVFEGGSVVPELGINVVNVLEGFEP' A
#
# COMPACT_ATOMS: atom_id res chain seq x y z
N SER A 1 -1.67 10.51 -3.84
CA SER A 1 -2.37 11.42 -4.77
C SER A 1 -1.49 11.76 -5.97
N GLY A 2 -1.78 11.21 -7.14
CA GLY A 2 -0.98 11.37 -8.36
C GLY A 2 -1.39 10.44 -9.52
N ASP A 3 -2.09 9.34 -9.22
CA ASP A 3 -2.66 8.46 -10.24
C ASP A 3 -3.94 9.08 -10.85
N PRO A 4 -3.97 9.39 -12.16
CA PRO A 4 -5.11 10.01 -12.83
C PRO A 4 -6.35 9.10 -12.91
N ARG A 5 -6.21 7.79 -12.63
CA ARG A 5 -7.32 6.83 -12.56
C ARG A 5 -7.77 6.55 -11.12
N SER A 6 -7.11 7.12 -10.12
CA SER A 6 -7.50 6.95 -8.72
C SER A 6 -8.72 7.82 -8.40
N HIS A 7 -9.79 7.18 -7.96
CA HIS A 7 -10.94 7.85 -7.34
C HIS A 7 -10.81 7.94 -5.81
N PHE A 8 -9.71 7.44 -5.24
CA PHE A 8 -9.45 7.43 -3.81
C PHE A 8 -8.46 8.55 -3.44
N GLY A 9 -8.76 9.26 -2.35
CA GLY A 9 -7.96 10.36 -1.81
C GLY A 9 -6.79 9.92 -0.93
N LEU A 10 -6.15 8.78 -1.23
CA LEU A 10 -5.08 8.24 -0.39
C LEU A 10 -3.76 9.00 -0.57
N SER A 11 -3.13 9.26 0.56
CA SER A 11 -1.76 9.73 0.71
C SER A 11 -0.81 8.55 0.89
N SER A 12 0.50 8.75 0.71
CA SER A 12 1.48 7.67 0.89
C SER A 12 1.49 7.09 2.30
N GLY A 13 1.23 7.91 3.33
CA GLY A 13 1.15 7.45 4.72
C GLY A 13 -0.03 6.50 4.98
N ASP A 14 -1.10 6.57 4.18
CA ASP A 14 -2.25 5.68 4.34
C ASP A 14 -1.90 4.22 3.98
N PHE A 15 -0.89 4.00 3.13
CA PHE A 15 -0.45 2.66 2.77
C PHE A 15 0.26 1.93 3.93
N LEU A 16 0.94 2.66 4.82
CA LEU A 16 1.46 2.10 6.09
C LEU A 16 0.29 1.60 6.95
N ARG A 17 -0.75 2.43 7.12
CA ARG A 17 -1.96 2.09 7.89
C ARG A 17 -2.69 0.88 7.31
N ILE A 18 -2.68 0.71 5.99
CA ILE A 18 -3.24 -0.47 5.32
C ILE A 18 -2.41 -1.72 5.68
N GLY A 19 -1.08 -1.64 5.58
CA GLY A 19 -0.18 -2.72 6.01
C GLY A 19 -0.44 -3.16 7.45
N GLU A 20 -0.50 -2.21 8.39
CA GLU A 20 -0.75 -2.48 9.81
C GLU A 20 -2.07 -3.22 10.04
N ARG A 21 -3.13 -2.81 9.32
CA ARG A 21 -4.46 -3.43 9.45
C ARG A 21 -4.49 -4.85 8.90
N ILE A 22 -3.74 -5.14 7.84
CA ILE A 22 -3.61 -6.49 7.31
C ILE A 22 -2.79 -7.34 8.31
N GLY A 23 -1.68 -6.81 8.82
CA GLY A 23 -0.81 -7.48 9.79
C GLY A 23 -1.52 -7.84 11.09
N TYR A 24 -2.43 -6.97 11.56
CA TYR A 24 -3.27 -7.22 12.74
C TYR A 24 -4.09 -8.53 12.67
N LEU A 25 -4.38 -9.04 11.47
CA LEU A 25 -5.12 -10.29 11.31
C LEU A 25 -4.31 -11.53 11.75
N GLY A 26 -2.97 -11.45 11.79
CA GLY A 26 -2.12 -12.54 12.28
C GLY A 26 -2.16 -13.82 11.42
N LEU A 27 -2.46 -13.68 10.12
CA LEU A 27 -2.59 -14.81 9.20
C LEU A 27 -1.38 -14.92 8.25
N PRO A 28 -0.99 -16.13 7.83
CA PRO A 28 -0.06 -16.31 6.71
C PRO A 28 -0.59 -15.57 5.47
N THR A 29 0.17 -14.59 5.00
CA THR A 29 -0.28 -13.64 3.97
C THR A 29 0.68 -13.67 2.78
N VAL A 30 0.13 -13.69 1.57
CA VAL A 30 0.88 -13.50 0.32
C VAL A 30 0.44 -12.20 -0.31
N PHE A 31 1.38 -11.32 -0.62
CA PHE A 31 1.13 -10.08 -1.36
C PHE A 31 1.28 -10.33 -2.86
N VAL A 32 0.25 -9.99 -3.63
CA VAL A 32 0.25 -10.07 -5.11
C VAL A 32 0.13 -8.65 -5.65
N PHE A 33 1.06 -8.25 -6.52
CA PHE A 33 1.01 -6.94 -7.16
C PHE A 33 0.05 -6.98 -8.35
N GLU A 34 -1.10 -6.30 -8.22
CA GLU A 34 -2.14 -6.25 -9.26
C GLU A 34 -1.94 -5.09 -10.23
N GLY A 35 -1.76 -3.86 -9.72
CA GLY A 35 -1.65 -2.68 -10.56
C GLY A 35 -1.41 -1.38 -9.79
N GLY A 36 -1.35 -0.30 -10.54
CA GLY A 36 -1.04 1.06 -10.08
C GLY A 36 -0.41 1.82 -11.24
N SER A 37 -0.76 3.09 -11.44
CA SER A 37 -0.11 3.88 -12.49
C SER A 37 1.38 4.05 -12.18
N VAL A 38 2.23 4.02 -13.22
CA VAL A 38 3.68 4.23 -13.08
C VAL A 38 3.94 5.71 -12.81
N VAL A 39 3.78 6.08 -11.55
CA VAL A 39 4.06 7.41 -11.00
C VAL A 39 5.20 7.29 -9.98
N PRO A 40 5.95 8.37 -9.69
CA PRO A 40 7.07 8.33 -8.76
C PRO A 40 6.74 7.71 -7.40
N GLU A 41 5.51 7.87 -6.94
CA GLU A 41 5.04 7.38 -5.63
C GLU A 41 4.69 5.89 -5.62
N LEU A 42 4.63 5.21 -6.77
CA LEU A 42 4.19 3.81 -6.85
C LEU A 42 5.07 2.90 -5.97
N GLY A 43 6.40 3.03 -6.10
CA GLY A 43 7.34 2.24 -5.31
C GLY A 43 7.20 2.50 -3.81
N ILE A 44 7.09 3.77 -3.43
CA ILE A 44 6.91 4.19 -2.02
C ILE A 44 5.62 3.58 -1.45
N ASN A 45 4.51 3.68 -2.18
CA ASN A 45 3.22 3.18 -1.70
C ASN A 45 3.23 1.65 -1.55
N VAL A 46 3.87 0.93 -2.47
CA VAL A 46 4.03 -0.53 -2.39
C VAL A 46 4.87 -0.91 -1.16
N VAL A 47 6.03 -0.28 -0.99
CA VAL A 47 6.91 -0.54 0.16
C VAL A 47 6.21 -0.20 1.47
N ASN A 48 5.46 0.91 1.53
CA ASN A 48 4.70 1.30 2.72
C ASN A 48 3.67 0.24 3.14
N VAL A 49 3.03 -0.48 2.22
CA VAL A 49 2.13 -1.59 2.60
C VAL A 49 2.93 -2.71 3.28
N LEU A 50 4.10 -3.04 2.73
CA LEU A 50 4.94 -4.11 3.26
C LEU A 50 5.58 -3.73 4.61
N GLU A 51 6.12 -2.51 4.72
CA GLU A 51 6.67 -1.96 5.97
C GLU A 51 5.59 -1.79 7.04
N GLY A 52 4.36 -1.41 6.68
CA GLY A 52 3.28 -1.37 7.65
C GLY A 52 2.86 -2.75 8.15
N PHE A 53 3.06 -3.80 7.35
CA PHE A 53 2.73 -5.18 7.69
C PHE A 53 3.78 -5.84 8.59
N GLU A 54 5.06 -5.52 8.38
CA GLU A 54 6.19 -6.04 9.18
C GLU A 54 6.55 -5.06 10.33
N PRO A 55 6.38 -5.44 11.61
CA PRO A 55 6.74 -4.58 12.75
C PRO A 55 8.25 -4.44 12.98
#